data_AF-A0A554JZZ2-F1
#
_entry.id   AF-A0A554JZZ2-F1
#
_cell.length_a   1.000
_cell.length_b   1.000
_cell.length_c   1.000
_cell.angle_alpha   90.00
_cell.angle_beta   90.00
_cell.angle_gamma   90.00
#
_symmetry.space_group_name_H-M   'P 1'
#
loop_
_entity.id
_entity.type
_entity.pdbx_description
1 polymer ?
#
loop_
_entity_poly.entity_id
_entity_poly.type
_entity_poly.pdbx_seq_one_letter_code
_entity_poly.pdbx_strand_id
1 'polypeptide(L)'
;MKNGPENIGSHQESPDEPKIVKKIEVIRAEDFWSPPDDYDYYDQEMIDDAEKYAEEEPKEEPLSYIPFDPKIELKNIRRLPLEELEDPERTDEVKRKIRAEQLVRFKENLIHQKEGIARAVDDLRNAVESTPNATTEILLSRVQALAPEYRFTRDQISLFKYAIEQYQEKHSAVEKYRAMYPNDTNLFEACFGKKPKGKIEVVKGSMTLFFRCFDRDDYAFVNSFYKHRGDETKIVPEDIARANDSGGVAISSVKIEELAGAITAENVGNNSPRYELVKGAEKTEEIHKKEFELFLNSQKGDIDIEVKGVGIWKVKIVEHDEQGEPLRIQFLNLNEVDTPPIFDVLLVEATEEMRAHGNFLGTLKKVSDGQLQYNTIEYLRAGNRIHGHINMDRAFLKIEDQSAQGTTVKYREDEFTMIPNDEMSERTRIHEDQHQFNKLFQPFEAREDVWTMMRRAVNGARSPEEAVQKLIHGYVKLERKWIGFDSRARDEILAYYKEGRGTEETLRILTESKLYDYAEQYKTRIAEIPALVKKELEKEVSEVFYQNVEDFQTAVDVQALEIEESDVQPHIDSVFKEEYKADLKNWLDSISVLEQKGYTKDEIVALLYQEPINFWSNLSRRMKPKIKS
;
A
#
# COMPACT_ATOMS: atom_id res chain seq x y z
N MET A 1 8.60 17.61 -82.52
CA MET A 1 7.91 16.49 -81.84
C MET A 1 8.03 16.69 -80.35
N LYS A 2 6.87 16.64 -79.67
CA LYS A 2 6.67 16.26 -78.25
C LYS A 2 7.03 17.27 -77.14
N ASN A 3 5.99 17.98 -76.70
CA ASN A 3 5.35 17.96 -75.37
C ASN A 3 6.22 17.84 -74.10
N GLY A 4 5.99 18.74 -73.14
CA GLY A 4 6.29 18.58 -71.71
C GLY A 4 6.08 19.89 -70.93
N PRO A 5 5.57 19.87 -69.68
CA PRO A 5 4.34 20.58 -69.34
C PRO A 5 4.47 21.75 -68.35
N GLU A 6 3.34 22.46 -68.24
CA GLU A 6 2.99 23.59 -67.39
C GLU A 6 3.16 23.30 -65.90
N ASN A 7 3.64 24.33 -65.19
CA ASN A 7 3.86 24.34 -63.75
C ASN A 7 2.56 24.79 -63.05
N ILE A 8 1.81 23.84 -62.50
CA ILE A 8 0.61 24.08 -61.69
C ILE A 8 1.06 24.31 -60.25
N GLY A 9 0.69 25.47 -59.70
CA GLY A 9 0.98 25.85 -58.32
C GLY A 9 0.28 24.94 -57.31
N SER A 10 1.06 24.41 -56.37
CA SER A 10 0.59 23.72 -55.18
C SER A 10 0.17 24.75 -54.12
N HIS A 11 -1.13 24.97 -53.94
CA HIS A 11 -1.66 25.44 -52.67
C HIS A 11 -1.84 24.22 -51.75
N GLN A 12 -1.06 24.19 -50.67
CA GLN A 12 -1.25 23.25 -49.56
C GLN A 12 -2.57 23.60 -48.85
N GLU A 13 -3.48 22.63 -48.80
CA GLU A 13 -4.60 22.62 -47.87
C GLU A 13 -4.04 22.37 -46.46
N SER A 14 -4.32 23.32 -45.55
CA SER A 14 -4.15 23.17 -44.10
C SER A 14 -5.09 22.07 -43.60
N PRO A 15 -4.68 21.21 -42.65
CA PRO A 15 -5.61 20.28 -42.02
C PRO A 15 -6.71 21.08 -41.31
N ASP A 16 -7.95 20.64 -41.54
CA ASP A 16 -9.18 21.20 -41.03
C ASP A 16 -9.15 21.37 -39.49
N GLU A 17 -9.35 22.61 -39.04
CA GLU A 17 -9.79 22.89 -37.67
C GLU A 17 -11.18 22.28 -37.44
N PRO A 18 -11.43 21.59 -36.32
CA PRO A 18 -12.74 21.02 -36.04
C PRO A 18 -13.79 22.13 -35.90
N LYS A 19 -14.72 22.19 -36.86
CA LYS A 19 -15.91 23.04 -36.79
C LYS A 19 -16.91 22.41 -35.81
N ILE A 20 -17.15 23.10 -34.70
CA ILE A 20 -18.19 22.80 -33.72
C ILE A 20 -19.57 22.86 -34.41
N VAL A 21 -20.28 21.74 -34.43
CA VAL A 21 -21.64 21.63 -35.02
C VAL A 21 -22.65 21.47 -33.89
N LYS A 22 -23.44 22.52 -33.65
CA LYS A 22 -24.55 22.56 -32.68
C LYS A 22 -25.55 21.41 -32.87
N LYS A 23 -25.87 20.72 -31.78
CA LYS A 23 -27.22 20.14 -31.55
C LYS A 23 -27.50 19.98 -30.06
N ILE A 24 -28.62 20.56 -29.62
CA ILE A 24 -29.09 20.56 -28.23
C ILE A 24 -30.27 19.60 -28.12
N GLU A 25 -30.21 18.65 -27.19
CA GLU A 25 -31.39 18.03 -26.57
C GLU A 25 -31.21 18.00 -25.05
N VAL A 26 -32.26 18.36 -24.33
CA VAL A 26 -32.28 18.57 -22.88
C VAL A 26 -32.87 17.32 -22.20
N ILE A 27 -32.17 16.75 -21.22
CA ILE A 27 -32.66 15.67 -20.35
C ILE A 27 -32.96 16.25 -18.95
N ARG A 28 -34.01 15.76 -18.29
CA ARG A 28 -34.51 16.25 -16.99
C ARG A 28 -33.79 15.62 -15.79
N ALA A 29 -33.72 16.39 -14.72
CA ALA A 29 -32.87 16.22 -13.53
C ALA A 29 -33.35 15.19 -12.48
N GLU A 30 -34.08 14.13 -12.88
CA GLU A 30 -34.73 13.22 -11.91
C GLU A 30 -34.06 11.85 -11.79
N ASP A 31 -33.03 11.54 -12.58
CA ASP A 31 -32.35 10.24 -12.60
C ASP A 31 -30.95 10.21 -11.93
N PHE A 32 -30.60 11.25 -11.17
CA PHE A 32 -29.26 11.40 -10.59
C PHE A 32 -29.31 11.33 -9.07
N TRP A 33 -29.14 10.15 -8.46
CA TRP A 33 -28.48 10.00 -7.14
C TRP A 33 -28.31 8.50 -6.79
N SER A 34 -27.08 8.02 -6.85
CA SER A 34 -26.51 7.06 -5.92
C SER A 34 -25.00 7.34 -5.91
N PRO A 35 -24.40 7.73 -4.78
CA PRO A 35 -22.95 7.83 -4.70
C PRO A 35 -22.36 6.42 -4.86
N PRO A 36 -21.20 6.25 -5.52
CA PRO A 36 -20.52 4.97 -5.51
C PRO A 36 -20.09 4.63 -4.07
N ASP A 37 -20.55 3.47 -3.60
CA ASP A 37 -20.05 2.79 -2.41
C ASP A 37 -18.59 2.38 -2.66
N ASP A 38 -17.70 2.67 -1.70
CA ASP A 38 -16.29 2.20 -1.56
C ASP A 38 -15.23 3.32 -1.50
N TYR A 39 -15.43 4.33 -0.64
CA TYR A 39 -14.35 5.26 -0.25
C TYR A 39 -13.53 4.70 0.90
N ASP A 40 -12.33 5.26 1.12
CA ASP A 40 -11.60 5.25 2.41
C ASP A 40 -12.45 5.97 3.50
N TYR A 41 -13.67 5.47 3.71
CA TYR A 41 -14.77 6.05 4.50
C TYR A 41 -14.38 6.26 5.95
N TYR A 42 -13.57 5.35 6.48
CA TYR A 42 -13.09 5.40 7.86
C TYR A 42 -12.27 6.66 8.15
N ASP A 43 -11.43 7.12 7.21
CA ASP A 43 -10.57 8.28 7.49
C ASP A 43 -11.38 9.59 7.50
N GLN A 44 -12.44 9.70 6.70
CA GLN A 44 -13.32 10.88 6.69
C GLN A 44 -14.31 10.88 7.86
N GLU A 45 -14.92 9.75 8.18
CA GLU A 45 -15.85 9.64 9.31
C GLU A 45 -15.13 9.96 10.63
N MET A 46 -13.91 9.43 10.82
CA MET A 46 -13.10 9.76 12.00
C MET A 46 -12.78 11.25 12.11
N ILE A 47 -12.52 11.92 10.99
CA ILE A 47 -12.27 13.37 10.96
C ILE A 47 -13.54 14.15 11.32
N ASP A 48 -14.66 13.84 10.68
CA ASP A 48 -15.93 14.54 10.90
C ASP A 48 -16.42 14.30 12.34
N ASP A 49 -16.22 13.10 12.87
CA ASP A 49 -16.48 12.75 14.26
C ASP A 49 -15.56 13.50 15.22
N ALA A 50 -14.28 13.66 14.90
CA ALA A 50 -13.33 14.40 15.74
C ALA A 50 -13.68 15.90 15.80
N GLU A 51 -14.07 16.50 14.66
CA GLU A 51 -14.54 17.89 14.62
C GLU A 51 -15.84 18.06 15.41
N LYS A 52 -16.82 17.19 15.19
CA LYS A 52 -18.08 17.18 15.92
C LYS A 52 -17.87 16.96 17.42
N TYR A 53 -16.97 16.06 17.79
CA TYR A 53 -16.59 15.80 19.18
C TYR A 53 -16.02 17.06 19.84
N ALA A 54 -15.13 17.78 19.15
CA ALA A 54 -14.57 19.03 19.64
C ALA A 54 -15.63 20.14 19.81
N GLU A 55 -16.68 20.15 18.97
CA GLU A 55 -17.80 21.09 19.08
C GLU A 55 -18.78 20.76 20.20
N GLU A 56 -19.03 19.47 20.46
CA GLU A 56 -20.01 18.99 21.44
C GLU A 56 -19.47 18.93 22.88
N GLU A 57 -18.15 18.90 23.07
CA GLU A 57 -17.57 18.84 24.41
C GLU A 57 -18.03 20.01 25.30
N PRO A 58 -18.45 19.74 26.55
CA PRO A 58 -18.90 20.78 27.46
C PRO A 58 -17.76 21.78 27.65
N LYS A 59 -18.06 23.08 27.52
CA LYS A 59 -17.08 24.15 27.66
C LYS A 59 -16.48 24.13 29.07
N GLU A 60 -15.34 23.45 29.20
CA GLU A 60 -14.59 23.30 30.44
C GLU A 60 -14.06 24.65 30.96
N GLU A 61 -13.46 24.58 32.15
CA GLU A 61 -12.77 25.69 32.82
C GLU A 61 -11.83 26.44 31.87
N PRO A 62 -11.72 27.78 31.97
CA PRO A 62 -10.82 28.59 31.15
C PRO A 62 -9.40 28.02 31.18
N LEU A 63 -8.75 27.95 30.02
CA LEU A 63 -7.34 27.54 29.94
C LEU A 63 -6.52 28.47 30.84
N SER A 64 -5.58 27.89 31.61
CA SER A 64 -4.69 28.65 32.49
C SER A 64 -3.65 29.50 31.74
N TYR A 65 -3.64 29.43 30.41
CA TYR A 65 -2.72 30.11 29.51
C TYR A 65 -3.46 30.68 28.29
N ILE A 66 -2.82 31.60 27.55
CA ILE A 66 -3.37 32.18 26.32
C ILE A 66 -3.03 31.26 25.14
N PRO A 67 -4.00 30.57 24.52
CA PRO A 67 -3.72 29.70 23.39
C PRO A 67 -3.23 30.50 22.18
N PHE A 68 -2.56 29.83 21.24
CA PHE A 68 -2.23 30.37 19.92
C PHE A 68 -3.18 29.73 18.90
N ASP A 69 -4.16 30.48 18.41
CA ASP A 69 -5.07 30.01 17.36
C ASP A 69 -4.62 30.56 16.01
N PRO A 70 -4.10 29.72 15.09
CA PRO A 70 -3.58 30.20 13.82
C PRO A 70 -4.62 30.93 12.96
N LYS A 71 -5.90 30.54 13.02
CA LYS A 71 -6.99 31.14 12.24
C LYS A 71 -7.31 32.54 12.78
N ILE A 72 -7.43 32.68 14.10
CA ILE A 72 -7.70 33.98 14.75
C ILE A 72 -6.51 34.93 14.55
N GLU A 73 -5.29 34.45 14.74
CA GLU A 73 -4.08 35.27 14.63
C GLU A 73 -3.90 35.79 13.20
N LEU A 74 -4.10 34.96 12.16
CA LEU A 74 -4.08 35.43 10.77
C LEU A 74 -5.18 36.44 10.48
N LYS A 75 -6.38 36.25 11.03
CA LYS A 75 -7.49 37.21 10.88
C LYS A 75 -7.13 38.56 11.50
N ASN A 76 -6.50 38.56 12.67
CA ASN A 76 -6.04 39.76 13.36
C ASN A 76 -4.96 40.49 12.56
N ILE A 77 -3.98 39.76 12.01
CA ILE A 77 -2.92 40.34 11.16
C ILE A 77 -3.49 40.95 9.87
N ARG A 78 -4.48 40.30 9.26
CA ARG A 78 -5.13 40.80 8.04
C ARG A 78 -5.93 42.08 8.30
N ARG A 79 -6.69 42.11 9.41
CA ARG A 79 -7.54 43.26 9.73
C ARG A 79 -6.75 44.44 10.30
N LEU A 80 -5.64 44.20 11.01
CA LEU A 80 -5.01 45.14 11.94
C LEU A 80 -6.01 45.65 13.01
N PRO A 81 -5.56 45.90 14.25
CA PRO A 81 -6.40 46.55 15.24
C PRO A 81 -6.93 47.90 14.71
N LEU A 82 -8.16 48.26 15.08
CA LEU A 82 -8.79 49.51 14.66
C LEU A 82 -7.89 50.71 15.04
N GLU A 83 -7.25 50.66 16.21
CA GLU A 83 -6.32 51.69 16.67
C GLU A 83 -5.10 51.87 15.74
N GLU A 84 -4.64 50.80 15.09
CA GLU A 84 -3.52 50.87 14.12
C GLU A 84 -3.96 51.33 12.73
N LEU A 85 -5.24 51.16 12.40
CA LEU A 85 -5.85 51.62 11.15
C LEU A 85 -6.23 53.11 11.22
N GLU A 86 -6.70 53.56 12.37
CA GLU A 86 -7.24 54.89 12.63
C GLU A 86 -6.16 55.96 12.84
N ASP A 87 -4.89 55.58 13.00
CA ASP A 87 -3.77 56.52 13.00
C ASP A 87 -3.56 57.07 11.56
N PRO A 88 -4.03 58.31 11.26
CA PRO A 88 -3.99 58.86 9.91
C PRO A 88 -2.57 59.19 9.46
N GLU A 89 -1.59 59.18 10.38
CA GLU A 89 -0.19 59.46 10.07
C GLU A 89 0.56 58.21 9.58
N ARG A 90 0.01 57.00 9.76
CA ARG A 90 0.65 55.77 9.28
C ARG A 90 0.42 55.56 7.79
N THR A 91 1.48 55.76 7.01
CA THR A 91 1.51 55.42 5.59
C THR A 91 1.28 53.92 5.37
N ASP A 92 0.79 53.56 4.17
CA ASP A 92 0.59 52.15 3.78
C ASP A 92 1.87 51.31 3.88
N GLU A 93 3.03 51.94 3.68
CA GLU A 93 4.34 51.30 3.84
C GLU A 93 4.58 50.87 5.29
N VAL A 94 4.25 51.71 6.27
CA VAL A 94 4.34 51.38 7.69
C VAL A 94 3.37 50.23 8.03
N LYS A 95 2.13 50.28 7.54
CA LYS A 95 1.15 49.19 7.74
C LYS A 95 1.63 47.86 7.15
N ARG A 96 2.23 47.88 5.95
CA ARG A 96 2.83 46.69 5.32
C ARG A 96 4.00 46.14 6.15
N LYS A 97 4.86 47.02 6.68
CA LYS A 97 5.97 46.63 7.53
C LYS A 97 5.50 45.97 8.83
N ILE A 98 4.50 46.55 9.51
CA ILE A 98 3.90 45.98 10.73
C ILE A 98 3.33 44.59 10.43
N ARG A 99 2.53 44.44 9.36
CA ARG A 99 1.99 43.13 8.97
C ARG A 99 3.08 42.12 8.65
N ALA A 100 4.17 42.53 7.99
CA ALA A 100 5.29 41.66 7.69
C ALA A 100 5.97 41.17 8.98
N GLU A 101 6.20 42.06 9.96
CA GLU A 101 6.77 41.72 11.27
C GLU A 101 5.84 40.80 12.08
N GLN A 102 4.54 41.09 12.12
CA GLN A 102 3.54 40.23 12.76
C GLN A 102 3.46 38.85 12.09
N LEU A 103 3.56 38.79 10.76
CA LEU A 103 3.57 37.53 10.01
C LEU A 103 4.82 36.69 10.29
N VAL A 104 5.97 37.32 10.56
CA VAL A 104 7.18 36.61 11.02
C VAL A 104 6.91 35.96 12.38
N ARG A 105 6.41 36.73 13.36
CA ARG A 105 6.07 36.20 14.69
C ARG A 105 5.01 35.10 14.64
N PHE A 106 3.99 35.28 13.79
CA PHE A 106 2.97 34.27 13.54
C PHE A 106 3.59 32.95 13.06
N LYS A 107 4.52 33.01 12.09
CA LYS A 107 5.19 31.81 11.57
C LYS A 107 6.04 31.13 12.64
N GLU A 108 6.73 31.91 13.48
CA GLU A 108 7.51 31.39 14.61
C GLU A 108 6.62 30.67 15.62
N ASN A 109 5.51 31.29 16.03
CA ASN A 109 4.54 30.67 16.95
C ASN A 109 3.88 29.43 16.35
N LEU A 110 3.57 29.44 15.05
CA LEU A 110 3.00 28.29 14.35
C LEU A 110 3.98 27.12 14.30
N ILE A 111 5.27 27.39 14.04
CA ILE A 111 6.31 26.37 14.07
C ILE A 111 6.44 25.79 15.48
N HIS A 112 6.53 26.66 16.51
CA HIS A 112 6.63 26.23 17.91
C HIS A 112 5.45 25.35 18.31
N GLN A 113 4.21 25.75 17.98
CA GLN A 113 3.03 24.93 18.25
C GLN A 113 3.07 23.57 17.55
N LYS A 114 3.51 23.51 16.28
CA LYS A 114 3.65 22.25 15.52
C LYS A 114 4.72 21.32 16.12
N GLU A 115 5.83 21.87 16.59
CA GLU A 115 6.84 21.12 17.34
C GLU A 115 6.25 20.52 18.61
N GLY A 116 5.38 21.28 19.30
CA GLY A 116 4.63 20.79 20.46
C GLY A 116 3.71 19.62 20.12
N ILE A 117 2.91 19.73 19.07
CA ILE A 117 1.99 18.67 18.63
C ILE A 117 2.78 17.41 18.27
N ALA A 118 3.84 17.57 17.48
CA ALA A 118 4.74 16.49 17.10
C ALA A 118 5.31 15.77 18.34
N ARG A 119 5.80 16.54 19.32
CA ARG A 119 6.31 16.00 20.59
C ARG A 119 5.23 15.28 21.40
N ALA A 120 4.01 15.82 21.46
CA ALA A 120 2.90 15.17 22.16
C ALA A 120 2.53 13.82 21.53
N VAL A 121 2.51 13.72 20.19
CA VAL A 121 2.25 12.46 19.48
C VAL A 121 3.34 11.43 19.77
N ASP A 122 4.61 11.83 19.77
CA ASP A 122 5.73 10.94 20.10
C ASP A 122 5.69 10.48 21.56
N ASP A 123 5.45 11.40 22.49
CA ASP A 123 5.30 11.09 23.93
C ASP A 123 4.13 10.11 24.18
N LEU A 124 3.01 10.28 23.47
CA LEU A 124 1.86 9.38 23.54
C LEU A 124 2.20 7.99 22.99
N ARG A 125 2.87 7.92 21.82
CA ARG A 125 3.32 6.65 21.23
C ARG A 125 4.21 5.89 22.21
N ASN A 126 5.25 6.54 22.71
CA ASN A 126 6.18 5.94 23.66
C ASN A 126 5.46 5.49 24.94
N ALA A 127 4.45 6.24 25.40
CA ALA A 127 3.63 5.86 26.55
C ALA A 127 2.79 4.60 26.29
N VAL A 128 2.14 4.47 25.12
CA VAL A 128 1.31 3.29 24.81
C VAL A 128 2.13 2.05 24.42
N GLU A 129 3.34 2.23 23.90
CA GLU A 129 4.26 1.11 23.63
C GLU A 129 4.84 0.56 24.93
N SER A 130 5.23 1.45 25.86
CA SER A 130 5.81 1.03 27.16
C SER A 130 4.76 0.61 28.19
N THR A 131 3.57 1.21 28.15
CA THR A 131 2.46 0.95 29.09
C THR A 131 1.13 0.92 28.34
N PRO A 132 0.80 -0.16 27.59
CA PRO A 132 -0.40 -0.22 26.77
C PRO A 132 -1.72 0.03 27.53
N ASN A 133 -1.77 -0.37 28.80
CA ASN A 133 -2.92 -0.20 29.70
C ASN A 133 -3.00 1.18 30.37
N ALA A 134 -2.23 2.18 29.93
CA ALA A 134 -2.32 3.53 30.47
C ALA A 134 -3.73 4.09 30.23
N THR A 135 -4.35 4.71 31.24
CA THR A 135 -5.72 5.24 31.12
C THR A 135 -5.77 6.51 30.28
N THR A 136 -6.96 6.90 29.82
CA THR A 136 -7.21 8.18 29.13
C THR A 136 -6.67 9.36 29.92
N GLU A 137 -6.88 9.39 31.24
CA GLU A 137 -6.42 10.48 32.10
C GLU A 137 -4.90 10.57 32.15
N ILE A 138 -4.21 9.42 32.21
CA ILE A 138 -2.74 9.37 32.22
C ILE A 138 -2.20 9.89 30.89
N LEU A 139 -2.74 9.41 29.77
CA LEU A 139 -2.32 9.82 28.43
C LEU A 139 -2.63 11.31 28.18
N LEU A 140 -3.83 11.77 28.53
CA LEU A 140 -4.23 13.17 28.36
C LEU A 140 -3.41 14.12 29.25
N SER A 141 -3.03 13.70 30.46
CA SER A 141 -2.18 14.51 31.34
C SER A 141 -0.81 14.83 30.72
N ARG A 142 -0.29 13.95 29.85
CA ARG A 142 0.96 14.19 29.10
C ARG A 142 0.78 15.29 28.07
N VAL A 143 -0.33 15.28 27.33
CA VAL A 143 -0.69 16.34 26.37
C VAL A 143 -0.89 17.67 27.11
N GLN A 144 -1.63 17.64 28.22
CA GLN A 144 -1.90 18.83 29.05
C GLN A 144 -0.63 19.41 29.69
N ALA A 145 0.38 18.59 29.99
CA ALA A 145 1.67 19.08 30.49
C ALA A 145 2.44 19.90 29.45
N LEU A 146 2.30 19.58 28.16
CA LEU A 146 2.93 20.29 27.05
C LEU A 146 2.10 21.50 26.58
N ALA A 147 0.78 21.46 26.76
CA ALA A 147 -0.14 22.44 26.21
C ALA A 147 0.16 23.92 26.57
N PRO A 148 0.56 24.29 27.80
CA PRO A 148 0.92 25.68 28.12
C PRO A 148 2.18 26.17 27.41
N GLU A 149 3.20 25.32 27.30
CA GLU A 149 4.49 25.65 26.65
C GLU A 149 4.31 25.91 25.16
N TYR A 150 3.50 25.08 24.50
CA TYR A 150 3.25 25.13 23.06
C TYR A 150 1.95 25.85 22.68
N ARG A 151 1.26 26.40 23.68
CA ARG A 151 0.04 27.21 23.55
C ARG A 151 -1.06 26.51 22.73
N PHE A 152 -1.34 25.24 23.03
CA PHE A 152 -2.40 24.49 22.34
C PHE A 152 -3.77 25.15 22.51
N THR A 153 -4.58 25.13 21.46
CA THR A 153 -6.00 25.50 21.56
C THR A 153 -6.79 24.41 22.27
N ARG A 154 -8.02 24.73 22.68
CA ARG A 154 -8.94 23.72 23.23
C ARG A 154 -9.25 22.64 22.20
N ASP A 155 -9.59 23.05 20.98
CA ASP A 155 -9.88 22.16 19.88
C ASP A 155 -8.73 21.16 19.66
N GLN A 156 -7.47 21.62 19.71
CA GLN A 156 -6.30 20.74 19.62
C GLN A 156 -6.23 19.72 20.76
N ILE A 157 -6.51 20.13 22.01
CA ILE A 157 -6.56 19.20 23.16
C ILE A 157 -7.70 18.20 23.01
N SER A 158 -8.89 18.63 22.58
CA SER A 158 -10.04 17.75 22.35
C SER A 158 -9.77 16.74 21.22
N LEU A 159 -9.05 17.13 20.16
CA LEU A 159 -8.59 16.19 19.12
C LEU A 159 -7.63 15.15 19.68
N PHE A 160 -6.69 15.54 20.55
CA PHE A 160 -5.83 14.57 21.25
C PHE A 160 -6.63 13.63 22.14
N LYS A 161 -7.63 14.15 22.86
CA LYS A 161 -8.51 13.35 23.71
C LYS A 161 -9.28 12.32 22.88
N TYR A 162 -9.88 12.73 21.77
CA TYR A 162 -10.56 11.84 20.83
C TYR A 162 -9.62 10.74 20.33
N ALA A 163 -8.41 11.09 19.87
CA ALA A 163 -7.41 10.11 19.43
C ALA A 163 -7.01 9.10 20.53
N ILE A 164 -6.89 9.56 21.78
CA ILE A 164 -6.62 8.71 22.94
C ILE A 164 -7.80 7.77 23.22
N GLU A 165 -9.04 8.24 23.13
CA GLU A 165 -10.24 7.42 23.31
C GLU A 165 -10.34 6.34 22.22
N GLN A 166 -10.07 6.69 20.97
CA GLN A 166 -9.99 5.75 19.85
C GLN A 166 -8.90 4.69 20.08
N TYR A 167 -7.73 5.08 20.60
CA TYR A 167 -6.71 4.12 21.03
C TYR A 167 -7.23 3.17 22.10
N GLN A 168 -7.90 3.68 23.14
CA GLN A 168 -8.41 2.85 24.25
C GLN A 168 -9.48 1.86 23.78
N GLU A 169 -10.35 2.28 22.88
CA GLU A 169 -11.35 1.42 22.27
C GLU A 169 -10.69 0.25 21.52
N LYS A 170 -9.74 0.55 20.64
CA LYS A 170 -8.97 -0.47 19.89
C LYS A 170 -8.17 -1.38 20.82
N HIS A 171 -7.46 -0.82 21.81
CA HIS A 171 -6.71 -1.59 22.80
C HIS A 171 -7.64 -2.55 23.57
N SER A 172 -8.79 -2.06 24.03
CA SER A 172 -9.78 -2.86 24.74
C SER A 172 -10.35 -3.99 23.88
N ALA A 173 -10.63 -3.72 22.60
CA ALA A 173 -11.08 -4.74 21.65
C ALA A 173 -10.01 -5.82 21.43
N VAL A 174 -8.76 -5.42 21.23
CA VAL A 174 -7.62 -6.34 21.09
C VAL A 174 -7.46 -7.24 22.32
N GLU A 175 -7.49 -6.68 23.54
CA GLU A 175 -7.40 -7.46 24.78
C GLU A 175 -8.59 -8.42 24.93
N LYS A 176 -9.82 -7.93 24.71
CA LYS A 176 -11.06 -8.72 24.78
C LYS A 176 -10.99 -9.93 23.85
N TYR A 177 -10.68 -9.70 22.57
CA TYR A 177 -10.72 -10.77 21.57
C TYR A 177 -9.52 -11.70 21.63
N ARG A 178 -8.36 -11.22 22.07
CA ARG A 178 -7.23 -12.11 22.37
C ARG A 178 -7.53 -13.04 23.54
N ALA A 179 -8.19 -12.56 24.58
CA ALA A 179 -8.60 -13.39 25.71
C ALA A 179 -9.71 -14.38 25.35
N MET A 180 -10.66 -13.97 24.49
CA MET A 180 -11.77 -14.82 24.03
C MET A 180 -11.29 -15.96 23.11
N TYR A 181 -10.29 -15.69 22.27
CA TYR A 181 -9.74 -16.65 21.30
C TYR A 181 -8.24 -16.88 21.57
N PRO A 182 -7.88 -17.66 22.60
CA PRO A 182 -6.47 -17.94 22.92
C PRO A 182 -5.76 -18.79 21.86
N ASN A 183 -6.52 -19.42 20.95
CA ASN A 183 -5.98 -20.17 19.82
C ASN A 183 -6.04 -19.31 18.55
N ASP A 184 -4.89 -19.16 17.89
CA ASP A 184 -4.69 -18.26 16.74
C ASP A 184 -5.54 -18.66 15.53
N THR A 185 -5.72 -19.96 15.28
CA THR A 185 -6.60 -20.48 14.23
C THR A 185 -8.05 -20.08 14.46
N ASN A 186 -8.54 -20.17 15.70
CA ASN A 186 -9.90 -19.76 16.05
C ASN A 186 -10.09 -18.24 15.96
N LEU A 187 -9.08 -17.45 16.35
CA LEU A 187 -9.12 -15.99 16.23
C LEU A 187 -9.14 -15.57 14.75
N PHE A 188 -8.35 -16.22 13.89
CA PHE A 188 -8.39 -16.03 12.44
C PHE A 188 -9.79 -16.35 11.88
N GLU A 189 -10.35 -17.51 12.24
CA GLU A 189 -11.69 -17.90 11.81
C GLU A 189 -12.77 -16.92 12.29
N ALA A 190 -12.65 -16.38 13.50
CA ALA A 190 -13.57 -15.37 14.00
C ALA A 190 -13.46 -14.05 13.23
N CYS A 191 -12.24 -13.59 12.92
CA CYS A 191 -12.01 -12.34 12.19
C CYS A 191 -12.43 -12.42 10.73
N PHE A 192 -12.16 -13.54 10.05
CA PHE A 192 -12.32 -13.63 8.59
C PHE A 192 -13.40 -14.63 8.14
N GLY A 193 -13.97 -15.40 9.08
CA GLY A 193 -15.09 -16.30 8.84
C GLY A 193 -14.75 -17.59 8.10
N LYS A 194 -13.46 -17.95 8.03
CA LYS A 194 -12.99 -19.24 7.51
C LYS A 194 -11.78 -19.71 8.30
N LYS A 195 -11.58 -21.03 8.38
CA LYS A 195 -10.35 -21.59 8.93
C LYS A 195 -9.19 -21.32 7.98
N PRO A 196 -8.00 -20.98 8.50
CA PRO A 196 -6.81 -20.87 7.67
C PRO A 196 -6.46 -22.23 7.08
N LYS A 197 -5.92 -22.23 5.85
CA LYS A 197 -5.36 -23.42 5.19
C LYS A 197 -4.03 -23.81 5.84
N GLY A 198 -3.22 -22.82 6.24
CA GLY A 198 -1.91 -22.99 6.83
C GLY A 198 -1.83 -22.63 8.31
N LYS A 199 -0.58 -22.54 8.78
CA LYS A 199 -0.26 -22.07 10.13
C LYS A 199 -0.51 -20.56 10.22
N ILE A 200 -1.16 -20.15 11.30
CA ILE A 200 -1.31 -18.75 11.70
C ILE A 200 -0.67 -18.57 13.06
N GLU A 201 0.10 -17.50 13.22
CA GLU A 201 0.52 -17.01 14.54
C GLU A 201 -0.02 -15.60 14.73
N VAL A 202 -0.48 -15.26 15.94
CA VAL A 202 -0.96 -13.91 16.24
C VAL A 202 -0.09 -13.27 17.32
N VAL A 203 0.57 -12.17 16.96
CA VAL A 203 1.31 -11.32 17.88
C VAL A 203 0.41 -10.16 18.31
N LYS A 204 0.19 -10.00 19.61
CA LYS A 204 -0.58 -8.89 20.16
C LYS A 204 0.31 -7.64 20.30
N GLY A 205 -0.04 -6.55 19.62
CA GLY A 205 0.52 -5.22 19.80
C GLY A 205 -0.25 -4.39 20.83
N SER A 206 0.10 -3.10 20.99
CA SER A 206 -0.60 -2.20 21.93
C SER A 206 -2.05 -1.95 21.53
N MET A 207 -2.35 -1.83 20.24
CA MET A 207 -3.72 -1.65 19.75
C MET A 207 -4.00 -2.44 18.48
N THR A 208 -3.15 -3.42 18.18
CA THR A 208 -3.21 -4.23 16.97
C THR A 208 -3.10 -5.72 17.28
N LEU A 209 -3.70 -6.55 16.44
CA LEU A 209 -3.40 -7.98 16.33
C LEU A 209 -2.69 -8.21 15.00
N PHE A 210 -1.44 -8.63 15.07
CA PHE A 210 -0.59 -8.89 13.91
C PHE A 210 -0.62 -10.38 13.56
N PHE A 211 -1.24 -10.70 12.42
CA PHE A 211 -1.38 -12.06 11.91
C PHE A 211 -0.18 -12.44 11.03
N ARG A 212 0.58 -13.44 11.45
CA ARG A 212 1.64 -14.06 10.65
C ARG A 212 1.04 -15.17 9.81
N CYS A 213 0.87 -14.94 8.51
CA CYS A 213 0.31 -15.91 7.58
C CYS A 213 1.45 -16.70 6.92
N PHE A 214 1.53 -18.01 7.23
CA PHE A 214 2.54 -18.90 6.64
C PHE A 214 2.10 -19.47 5.29
N ASP A 215 0.81 -19.46 5.01
CA ASP A 215 0.22 -19.84 3.72
C ASP A 215 -0.12 -18.60 2.90
N ARG A 216 0.24 -18.64 1.61
CA ARG A 216 0.08 -17.51 0.69
C ARG A 216 -1.39 -17.22 0.35
N ASP A 217 -2.24 -18.25 0.28
CA ASP A 217 -3.66 -18.06 0.00
C ASP A 217 -4.39 -17.46 1.21
N ASP A 218 -4.02 -17.86 2.42
CA ASP A 218 -4.53 -17.24 3.64
C ASP A 218 -4.16 -15.75 3.69
N TYR A 219 -2.90 -15.41 3.39
CA TYR A 219 -2.48 -14.01 3.31
C TYR A 219 -3.20 -13.24 2.19
N ALA A 220 -3.32 -13.79 0.98
CA ALA A 220 -4.02 -13.15 -0.13
C ALA A 220 -5.50 -12.88 0.18
N PHE A 221 -6.15 -13.83 0.87
CA PHE A 221 -7.51 -13.67 1.35
C PHE A 221 -7.63 -12.54 2.37
N VAL A 222 -6.72 -12.48 3.34
CA VAL A 222 -6.67 -11.43 4.36
C VAL A 222 -6.40 -10.05 3.74
N ASN A 223 -5.42 -9.94 2.83
CA ASN A 223 -5.07 -8.71 2.11
C ASN A 223 -6.24 -8.17 1.27
N SER A 224 -7.02 -9.07 0.66
CA SER A 224 -8.14 -8.72 -0.21
C SER A 224 -9.49 -8.66 0.52
N PHE A 225 -9.50 -8.85 1.84
CA PHE A 225 -10.72 -9.00 2.63
C PHE A 225 -11.63 -7.78 2.52
N TYR A 226 -11.07 -6.57 2.61
CA TYR A 226 -11.81 -5.32 2.48
C TYR A 226 -12.48 -5.20 1.11
N LYS A 227 -11.71 -5.36 0.03
CA LYS A 227 -12.16 -5.23 -1.37
C LYS A 227 -13.32 -6.17 -1.69
N HIS A 228 -13.30 -7.39 -1.16
CA HIS A 228 -14.28 -8.43 -1.50
C HIS A 228 -15.27 -8.73 -0.39
N ARG A 229 -15.22 -7.99 0.73
CA ARG A 229 -16.03 -8.20 1.94
C ARG A 229 -16.00 -9.67 2.43
N GLY A 230 -14.83 -10.29 2.34
CA GLY A 230 -14.60 -11.68 2.73
C GLY A 230 -15.11 -12.76 1.77
N ASP A 231 -15.51 -12.41 0.55
CA ASP A 231 -15.92 -13.38 -0.48
C ASP A 231 -14.71 -13.88 -1.28
N GLU A 232 -14.22 -15.08 -0.94
CA GLU A 232 -13.07 -15.72 -1.60
C GLU A 232 -13.32 -15.98 -3.10
N THR A 233 -14.58 -16.12 -3.54
CA THR A 233 -14.90 -16.38 -4.95
C THR A 233 -14.63 -15.19 -5.87
N LYS A 234 -14.49 -13.99 -5.30
CA LYS A 234 -14.18 -12.76 -6.03
C LYS A 234 -12.68 -12.45 -6.09
N ILE A 235 -11.85 -13.24 -5.38
CA ILE A 235 -10.40 -13.08 -5.44
C ILE A 235 -9.92 -13.55 -6.81
N VAL A 236 -9.37 -12.62 -7.57
CA VAL A 236 -8.82 -12.88 -8.91
C VAL A 236 -7.29 -13.08 -8.83
N PRO A 237 -6.66 -13.70 -9.84
CA PRO A 237 -5.20 -13.91 -9.84
C PRO A 237 -4.37 -12.66 -9.59
N GLU A 238 -4.83 -11.48 -10.02
CA GLU A 238 -4.18 -10.20 -9.80
C GLU A 238 -4.13 -9.82 -8.31
N ASP A 239 -5.16 -10.15 -7.54
CA ASP A 239 -5.19 -9.92 -6.09
C ASP A 239 -4.16 -10.82 -5.38
N ILE A 240 -4.04 -12.09 -5.80
CA ILE A 240 -3.05 -13.04 -5.29
C ILE A 240 -1.63 -12.58 -5.62
N ALA A 241 -1.39 -12.15 -6.86
CA ALA A 241 -0.10 -11.63 -7.29
C ALA A 241 0.31 -10.40 -6.46
N ARG A 242 -0.60 -9.44 -6.29
CA ARG A 242 -0.35 -8.25 -5.44
C ARG A 242 -0.05 -8.63 -3.99
N ALA A 243 -0.82 -9.55 -3.42
CA ALA A 243 -0.60 -10.00 -2.05
C ALA A 243 0.77 -10.70 -1.91
N ASN A 244 1.15 -11.53 -2.89
CA ASN A 244 2.45 -12.19 -2.91
C ASN A 244 3.62 -11.22 -3.05
N ASP A 245 3.43 -10.11 -3.75
CA ASP A 245 4.44 -9.06 -3.87
C ASP A 245 4.59 -8.27 -2.55
N SER A 246 3.55 -8.20 -1.70
CA SER A 246 3.55 -7.44 -0.44
C SER A 246 4.15 -8.21 0.74
N GLY A 247 4.84 -7.51 1.65
CA GLY A 247 5.38 -8.09 2.89
C GLY A 247 4.38 -8.04 4.06
N GLY A 248 3.55 -7.00 4.10
CA GLY A 248 2.52 -6.82 5.11
C GLY A 248 1.35 -5.94 4.64
N VAL A 249 0.31 -5.88 5.45
CA VAL A 249 -0.89 -5.08 5.21
C VAL A 249 -1.59 -4.65 6.50
N ALA A 250 -2.01 -3.40 6.55
CA ALA A 250 -2.94 -2.87 7.54
C ALA A 250 -4.40 -3.04 7.06
N ILE A 251 -5.24 -3.69 7.86
CA ILE A 251 -6.60 -4.08 7.45
C ILE A 251 -7.62 -3.15 8.11
N SER A 252 -8.48 -2.56 7.28
CA SER A 252 -9.55 -1.65 7.74
C SER A 252 -10.83 -2.38 8.14
N SER A 253 -11.12 -3.56 7.61
CA SER A 253 -12.34 -4.31 7.93
C SER A 253 -12.11 -5.79 8.20
N VAL A 254 -12.86 -6.32 9.18
CA VAL A 254 -12.97 -7.73 9.53
C VAL A 254 -14.40 -8.02 9.98
N LYS A 255 -14.78 -9.28 10.20
CA LYS A 255 -16.13 -9.64 10.67
C LYS A 255 -16.43 -9.18 12.09
N ILE A 256 -15.38 -8.99 12.90
CA ILE A 256 -15.49 -8.45 14.25
C ILE A 256 -15.35 -6.93 14.15
N GLU A 257 -16.47 -6.23 14.10
CA GLU A 257 -16.49 -4.77 13.85
C GLU A 257 -15.60 -3.98 14.81
N GLU A 258 -15.50 -4.37 16.09
CA GLU A 258 -14.66 -3.64 17.06
C GLU A 258 -13.14 -3.82 16.81
N LEU A 259 -12.74 -4.74 15.92
CA LEU A 259 -11.36 -4.91 15.48
C LEU A 259 -11.08 -4.23 14.13
N ALA A 260 -12.06 -3.52 13.55
CA ALA A 260 -11.84 -2.72 12.33
C ALA A 260 -10.71 -1.70 12.56
N GLY A 261 -9.71 -1.70 11.67
CA GLY A 261 -8.53 -0.84 11.83
C GLY A 261 -7.66 -1.17 13.05
N ALA A 262 -7.75 -2.39 13.58
CA ALA A 262 -6.88 -2.94 14.64
C ALA A 262 -6.21 -4.26 14.21
N ILE A 263 -6.32 -4.63 12.93
CA ILE A 263 -5.70 -5.84 12.38
C ILE A 263 -4.59 -5.46 11.41
N THR A 264 -3.46 -6.13 11.53
CA THR A 264 -2.34 -6.09 10.58
C THR A 264 -1.97 -7.54 10.24
N ALA A 265 -1.38 -7.78 9.07
CA ALA A 265 -0.95 -9.11 8.69
C ALA A 265 0.37 -9.07 7.92
N GLU A 266 1.17 -10.13 8.02
CA GLU A 266 2.37 -10.34 7.21
C GLU A 266 2.28 -11.59 6.35
N ASN A 267 2.93 -11.52 5.19
CA ASN A 267 3.23 -12.66 4.35
C ASN A 267 4.60 -13.23 4.76
N VAL A 268 4.60 -14.21 5.66
CA VAL A 268 5.85 -14.78 6.19
C VAL A 268 6.74 -15.34 5.06
N GLY A 269 6.12 -15.87 4.00
CA GLY A 269 6.81 -16.42 2.84
C GLY A 269 7.57 -15.38 2.02
N ASN A 270 7.21 -14.09 2.11
CA ASN A 270 7.87 -13.00 1.36
C ASN A 270 9.00 -12.32 2.17
N ASN A 271 9.09 -12.58 3.47
CA ASN A 271 10.08 -11.96 4.37
C ASN A 271 11.46 -12.65 4.34
N SER A 272 11.86 -13.16 3.16
CA SER A 272 13.12 -13.91 2.95
C SER A 272 13.33 -15.01 4.01
N PRO A 273 12.37 -15.93 4.17
CA PRO A 273 12.51 -17.00 5.15
C PRO A 273 13.72 -17.88 4.81
N ARG A 274 14.31 -18.49 5.84
CA ARG A 274 15.31 -19.55 5.64
C ARG A 274 14.58 -20.88 5.63
N TYR A 275 14.97 -21.78 4.75
CA TYR A 275 14.45 -23.15 4.76
C TYR A 275 15.50 -24.06 5.37
N GLU A 276 15.13 -24.74 6.45
CA GLU A 276 15.99 -25.75 7.07
C GLU A 276 15.42 -27.13 6.77
N LEU A 277 16.32 -28.02 6.34
CA LEU A 277 16.00 -29.43 6.13
C LEU A 277 15.87 -30.11 7.50
N VAL A 278 14.65 -30.41 7.89
CA VAL A 278 14.35 -31.21 9.09
C VAL A 278 14.28 -32.67 8.67
N LYS A 279 15.10 -33.52 9.29
CA LYS A 279 15.08 -34.95 8.98
C LYS A 279 13.78 -35.58 9.48
N GLY A 280 13.05 -36.22 8.59
CA GLY A 280 11.82 -36.92 8.95
C GLY A 280 12.08 -38.13 9.84
N ALA A 281 11.00 -38.64 10.44
CA ALA A 281 11.05 -39.96 11.05
C ALA A 281 11.20 -41.03 9.96
N GLU A 282 11.99 -42.07 10.24
CA GLU A 282 12.03 -43.27 9.40
C GLU A 282 10.68 -43.97 9.47
N LYS A 283 10.04 -44.16 8.32
CA LYS A 283 8.80 -44.89 8.13
C LYS A 283 9.11 -46.24 7.49
N THR A 284 8.29 -47.25 7.76
CA THR A 284 8.44 -48.59 7.19
C THR A 284 7.07 -49.08 6.72
N GLU A 285 6.97 -49.47 5.45
CA GLU A 285 5.75 -49.95 4.82
C GLU A 285 5.98 -51.33 4.20
N GLU A 286 5.02 -52.24 4.37
CA GLU A 286 5.04 -53.56 3.72
C GLU A 286 4.19 -53.54 2.46
N ILE A 287 4.84 -53.78 1.32
CA ILE A 287 4.23 -53.81 0.00
C ILE A 287 3.92 -55.26 -0.38
N HIS A 288 2.64 -55.63 -0.32
CA HIS A 288 2.13 -56.93 -0.77
C HIS A 288 1.03 -56.74 -1.82
N LYS A 289 1.36 -56.93 -3.12
CA LYS A 289 0.38 -56.80 -4.23
C LYS A 289 -0.36 -55.44 -4.27
N LYS A 290 0.15 -54.44 -3.57
CA LYS A 290 -0.36 -53.07 -3.52
C LYS A 290 0.70 -52.14 -4.09
N GLU A 291 0.25 -50.98 -4.52
CA GLU A 291 1.10 -49.89 -5.00
C GLU A 291 1.49 -49.05 -3.78
N PHE A 292 2.79 -48.71 -3.67
CA PHE A 292 3.27 -47.70 -2.74
C PHE A 292 3.52 -46.42 -3.52
N GLU A 293 2.84 -45.33 -3.14
CA GLU A 293 2.98 -44.02 -3.77
C GLU A 293 3.51 -43.03 -2.77
N LEU A 294 4.57 -42.33 -3.15
CA LEU A 294 5.23 -41.30 -2.35
C LEU A 294 5.26 -40.00 -3.14
N PHE A 295 4.39 -39.05 -2.81
CA PHE A 295 4.41 -37.73 -3.44
C PHE A 295 5.72 -37.01 -3.15
N LEU A 296 6.35 -36.45 -4.17
CA LEU A 296 7.46 -35.52 -4.14
C LEU A 296 6.84 -34.14 -4.34
N ASN A 297 6.93 -33.25 -3.35
CA ASN A 297 6.49 -31.86 -3.50
C ASN A 297 7.61 -30.92 -3.05
N SER A 298 7.42 -29.63 -3.30
CA SER A 298 8.28 -28.52 -2.89
C SER A 298 8.72 -28.55 -1.41
N GLN A 299 7.95 -29.18 -0.53
CA GLN A 299 8.23 -29.24 0.91
C GLN A 299 9.07 -30.44 1.31
N LYS A 300 9.28 -31.42 0.43
CA LYS A 300 10.05 -32.63 0.72
C LYS A 300 11.52 -32.44 0.32
N GLY A 301 12.42 -32.88 1.19
CA GLY A 301 13.84 -32.91 0.97
C GLY A 301 14.32 -34.22 0.36
N ASP A 302 15.50 -34.66 0.78
CA ASP A 302 16.04 -35.95 0.36
C ASP A 302 15.17 -37.11 0.88
N ILE A 303 14.97 -38.12 0.03
CA ILE A 303 14.23 -39.33 0.37
C ILE A 303 15.18 -40.52 0.28
N ASP A 304 15.53 -41.07 1.45
CA ASP A 304 16.26 -42.33 1.52
C ASP A 304 15.25 -43.48 1.42
N ILE A 305 15.55 -44.50 0.62
CA ILE A 305 14.67 -45.65 0.36
C ILE A 305 15.47 -46.93 0.51
N GLU A 306 15.14 -47.76 1.48
CA GLU A 306 15.71 -49.10 1.63
C GLU A 306 14.66 -50.15 1.27
N VAL A 307 14.99 -50.98 0.30
CA VAL A 307 14.20 -52.15 -0.10
C VAL A 307 14.94 -53.37 0.42
N LYS A 308 14.37 -54.03 1.44
CA LYS A 308 15.05 -55.10 2.17
C LYS A 308 15.51 -56.23 1.24
N GLY A 309 16.83 -56.50 1.22
CA GLY A 309 17.44 -57.55 0.41
C GLY A 309 17.65 -57.20 -1.08
N VAL A 310 17.30 -55.97 -1.48
CA VAL A 310 17.49 -55.47 -2.85
C VAL A 310 18.52 -54.34 -2.85
N GLY A 311 18.37 -53.34 -1.97
CA GLY A 311 19.33 -52.23 -1.89
C GLY A 311 18.82 -50.98 -1.17
N ILE A 312 19.68 -49.95 -1.14
CA ILE A 312 19.37 -48.60 -0.68
C ILE A 312 19.50 -47.60 -1.84
N TRP A 313 18.51 -46.73 -2.00
CA TRP A 313 18.49 -45.61 -2.94
C TRP A 313 18.27 -44.29 -2.22
N LYS A 314 18.64 -43.21 -2.88
CA LYS A 314 18.38 -41.86 -2.42
C LYS A 314 17.84 -40.99 -3.55
N VAL A 315 16.67 -40.42 -3.32
CA VAL A 315 16.07 -39.38 -4.17
C VAL A 315 16.52 -38.04 -3.63
N LYS A 316 17.11 -37.21 -4.46
CA LYS A 316 17.49 -35.83 -4.10
C LYS A 316 16.76 -34.86 -5.00
N ILE A 317 16.18 -33.83 -4.41
CA ILE A 317 15.69 -32.68 -5.16
C ILE A 317 16.82 -31.66 -5.18
N VAL A 318 17.35 -31.39 -6.38
CA VAL A 318 18.59 -30.65 -6.59
C VAL A 318 18.33 -29.18 -6.90
N GLU A 319 17.24 -28.91 -7.63
CA GLU A 319 16.83 -27.56 -8.02
C GLU A 319 15.31 -27.45 -7.85
N HIS A 320 14.85 -26.27 -7.46
CA HIS A 320 13.43 -25.89 -7.39
C HIS A 320 13.18 -24.73 -8.36
N ASP A 321 11.95 -24.60 -8.84
CA ASP A 321 11.51 -23.42 -9.59
C ASP A 321 11.20 -22.22 -8.67
N GLU A 322 10.72 -21.13 -9.26
CA GLU A 322 10.39 -19.89 -8.53
C GLU A 322 9.19 -20.06 -7.57
N GLN A 323 8.35 -21.06 -7.81
CA GLN A 323 7.21 -21.43 -6.97
C GLN A 323 7.63 -22.41 -5.86
N GLY A 324 8.89 -22.86 -5.89
CA GLY A 324 9.45 -23.84 -4.96
C GLY A 324 9.23 -25.28 -5.39
N GLU A 325 8.62 -25.55 -6.54
CA GLU A 325 8.35 -26.91 -7.02
C GLU A 325 9.63 -27.59 -7.56
N PRO A 326 9.76 -28.93 -7.44
CA PRO A 326 10.97 -29.64 -7.84
C PRO A 326 11.26 -29.52 -9.35
N LEU A 327 12.34 -28.85 -9.72
CA LEU A 327 12.76 -28.65 -11.12
C LEU A 327 13.77 -29.71 -11.58
N ARG A 328 14.63 -30.19 -10.67
CA ARG A 328 15.64 -31.22 -10.98
C ARG A 328 15.72 -32.26 -9.89
N ILE A 329 15.64 -33.53 -10.27
CA ILE A 329 15.64 -34.66 -9.33
C ILE A 329 16.76 -35.63 -9.71
N GLN A 330 17.52 -36.07 -8.71
CA GLN A 330 18.56 -37.08 -8.83
C GLN A 330 18.18 -38.36 -8.08
N PHE A 331 18.38 -39.50 -8.72
CA PHE A 331 18.29 -40.82 -8.09
C PHE A 331 19.67 -41.45 -7.99
N LEU A 332 20.07 -41.77 -6.76
CA LEU A 332 21.36 -42.37 -6.43
C LEU A 332 21.12 -43.79 -5.90
N ASN A 333 21.89 -44.77 -6.38
CA ASN A 333 21.98 -46.09 -5.74
C ASN A 333 23.16 -46.06 -4.79
N LEU A 334 22.88 -46.24 -3.49
CA LEU A 334 23.87 -46.15 -2.44
C LEU A 334 24.60 -47.48 -2.17
N ASN A 335 24.21 -48.57 -2.85
CA ASN A 335 24.90 -49.87 -2.74
C ASN A 335 26.19 -49.91 -3.57
N GLU A 336 26.36 -48.98 -4.50
CA GLU A 336 27.51 -48.88 -5.39
C GLU A 336 28.30 -47.61 -5.01
N VAL A 337 29.55 -47.77 -4.59
CA VAL A 337 30.44 -46.66 -4.24
C VAL A 337 30.95 -46.04 -5.54
N ASP A 338 30.85 -44.71 -5.68
CA ASP A 338 31.28 -43.93 -6.86
C ASP A 338 30.46 -44.08 -8.16
N THR A 339 29.23 -44.61 -8.10
CA THR A 339 28.34 -44.55 -9.26
C THR A 339 27.76 -43.15 -9.46
N PRO A 340 27.84 -42.56 -10.68
CA PRO A 340 27.10 -41.35 -11.01
C PRO A 340 25.59 -41.57 -10.76
N PRO A 341 24.80 -40.49 -10.63
CA PRO A 341 23.35 -40.63 -10.49
C PRO A 341 22.82 -41.58 -11.55
N ILE A 342 22.06 -42.58 -11.11
CA ILE A 342 21.38 -43.49 -12.05
C ILE A 342 20.47 -42.64 -12.94
N PHE A 343 19.87 -41.59 -12.34
CA PHE A 343 19.13 -40.55 -13.04
C PHE A 343 19.47 -39.17 -12.55
N ASP A 344 19.52 -38.27 -13.51
CA ASP A 344 19.54 -36.83 -13.33
C ASP A 344 18.58 -36.26 -14.37
N VAL A 345 17.43 -35.80 -13.91
CA VAL A 345 16.32 -35.40 -14.79
C VAL A 345 15.87 -33.98 -14.46
N LEU A 346 15.67 -33.19 -15.52
CA LEU A 346 15.12 -31.84 -15.45
C LEU A 346 13.66 -31.88 -15.91
N LEU A 347 12.77 -31.29 -15.13
CA LEU A 347 11.39 -31.06 -15.52
C LEU A 347 11.36 -29.97 -16.60
N VAL A 348 10.70 -30.24 -17.72
CA VAL A 348 10.53 -29.26 -18.81
C VAL A 348 9.05 -29.06 -19.13
N GLU A 349 8.67 -27.81 -19.42
CA GLU A 349 7.30 -27.49 -19.84
C GLU A 349 6.90 -28.25 -21.11
N ALA A 350 5.65 -28.71 -21.14
CA ALA A 350 5.10 -29.39 -22.31
C ALA A 350 4.94 -28.41 -23.48
N THR A 351 5.47 -28.75 -24.65
CA THR A 351 5.28 -27.99 -25.89
C THR A 351 3.83 -28.08 -26.38
N GLU A 352 3.40 -27.17 -27.25
CA GLU A 352 2.04 -27.22 -27.83
C GLU A 352 1.75 -28.53 -28.56
N GLU A 353 2.74 -29.07 -29.28
CA GLU A 353 2.64 -30.37 -29.96
C GLU A 353 2.43 -31.53 -28.97
N MET A 354 3.06 -31.47 -27.79
CA MET A 354 2.88 -32.46 -26.73
C MET A 354 1.49 -32.37 -26.09
N ARG A 355 1.00 -31.16 -25.83
CA ARG A 355 -0.36 -30.93 -25.30
C ARG A 355 -1.44 -31.47 -26.25
N ALA A 356 -1.21 -31.41 -27.56
CA ALA A 356 -2.13 -31.90 -28.58
C ALA A 356 -2.33 -33.44 -28.56
N HIS A 357 -1.47 -34.21 -27.91
CA HIS A 357 -1.58 -35.67 -27.79
C HIS A 357 -2.36 -36.17 -26.56
N GLY A 358 -2.99 -35.27 -25.79
CA GLY A 358 -4.19 -35.58 -24.99
C GLY A 358 -3.99 -36.24 -23.62
N ASN A 359 -2.75 -36.50 -23.17
CA ASN A 359 -2.42 -36.97 -21.81
C ASN A 359 -1.00 -36.52 -21.43
N PHE A 360 -0.74 -35.22 -21.34
CA PHE A 360 0.61 -34.69 -21.09
C PHE A 360 0.60 -33.68 -19.94
N LEU A 361 1.32 -33.98 -18.85
CA LEU A 361 1.46 -33.10 -17.67
C LEU A 361 2.92 -32.73 -17.34
N GLY A 362 3.90 -33.25 -18.08
CA GLY A 362 5.32 -32.84 -18.00
C GLY A 362 6.21 -33.82 -18.76
N THR A 363 7.40 -33.39 -19.18
CA THR A 363 8.44 -34.32 -19.67
C THR A 363 9.71 -34.17 -18.84
N LEU A 364 10.43 -35.28 -18.70
CA LEU A 364 11.74 -35.29 -18.06
C LEU A 364 12.82 -35.37 -19.12
N LYS A 365 13.74 -34.42 -19.07
CA LYS A 365 14.93 -34.41 -19.92
C LYS A 365 16.10 -34.96 -19.12
N LYS A 366 16.71 -36.05 -19.60
CA LYS A 366 17.90 -36.61 -18.95
C LYS A 366 19.08 -35.65 -19.14
N VAL A 367 19.73 -35.26 -18.05
CA VAL A 367 20.80 -34.24 -18.08
C VAL A 367 22.03 -34.71 -18.85
N SER A 368 22.33 -36.01 -18.81
CA SER A 368 23.56 -36.56 -19.40
C SER A 368 23.60 -36.54 -20.93
N ASP A 369 22.46 -36.74 -21.59
CA ASP A 369 22.38 -36.91 -23.06
C ASP A 369 21.29 -36.05 -23.72
N GLY A 370 20.49 -35.33 -22.93
CA GLY A 370 19.43 -34.46 -23.40
C GLY A 370 18.24 -35.19 -24.04
N GLN A 371 18.20 -36.52 -23.98
CA GLN A 371 17.09 -37.29 -24.53
C GLN A 371 15.85 -37.16 -23.65
N LEU A 372 14.69 -37.03 -24.30
CA LEU A 372 13.38 -37.11 -23.66
C LEU A 372 13.08 -38.58 -23.35
N GLN A 373 12.75 -38.88 -22.09
CA GLN A 373 12.24 -40.19 -21.70
C GLN A 373 10.76 -40.09 -21.33
N TYR A 374 9.98 -41.08 -21.75
CA TYR A 374 8.57 -41.20 -21.37
C TYR A 374 8.44 -41.70 -19.93
N ASN A 375 7.32 -41.33 -19.29
CA ASN A 375 7.13 -41.05 -17.86
C ASN A 375 7.29 -42.21 -16.87
N THR A 376 7.62 -43.42 -17.34
CA THR A 376 7.81 -44.61 -16.52
C THR A 376 9.21 -45.19 -16.73
N ILE A 377 9.98 -45.28 -15.65
CA ILE A 377 11.39 -45.66 -15.66
C ILE A 377 11.56 -46.95 -14.82
N GLU A 378 11.87 -48.08 -15.47
CA GLU A 378 12.00 -49.43 -14.85
C GLU A 378 13.41 -49.71 -14.24
N TYR A 379 13.69 -49.29 -13.00
CA TYR A 379 15.09 -49.34 -12.48
C TYR A 379 15.31 -49.96 -11.11
N LEU A 380 14.28 -50.38 -10.38
CA LEU A 380 14.49 -51.22 -9.19
C LEU A 380 14.75 -52.66 -9.64
N ARG A 381 15.97 -52.97 -10.12
CA ARG A 381 16.36 -54.33 -10.51
C ARG A 381 17.36 -54.92 -9.53
N ALA A 382 17.08 -56.13 -9.07
CA ALA A 382 18.06 -57.02 -8.45
C ALA A 382 18.21 -58.27 -9.32
N GLY A 383 19.35 -58.39 -10.00
CA GLY A 383 19.55 -59.39 -11.04
C GLY A 383 18.55 -59.22 -12.20
N ASN A 384 17.83 -60.30 -12.55
CA ASN A 384 16.85 -60.30 -13.66
C ASN A 384 15.43 -59.93 -13.23
N ARG A 385 15.20 -59.58 -11.97
CA ARG A 385 13.86 -59.25 -11.45
C ARG A 385 13.67 -57.75 -11.32
N ILE A 386 12.52 -57.26 -11.77
CA ILE A 386 12.05 -55.89 -11.58
C ILE A 386 11.21 -55.86 -10.31
N HIS A 387 11.60 -55.01 -9.37
CA HIS A 387 10.99 -54.81 -8.05
C HIS A 387 10.17 -53.51 -7.97
N GLY A 388 10.07 -52.75 -9.06
CA GLY A 388 9.25 -51.55 -9.14
C GLY A 388 9.61 -50.65 -10.32
N HIS A 389 8.72 -49.72 -10.64
CA HIS A 389 8.91 -48.71 -11.67
C HIS A 389 8.61 -47.32 -11.09
N ILE A 390 9.41 -46.33 -11.48
CA ILE A 390 9.22 -44.95 -11.03
C ILE A 390 8.35 -44.25 -12.07
N ASN A 391 7.20 -43.73 -11.65
CA ASN A 391 6.31 -42.96 -12.52
C ASN A 391 6.29 -41.49 -12.11
N MET A 392 6.96 -40.62 -12.85
CA MET A 392 7.09 -39.21 -12.49
C MET A 392 5.99 -38.29 -13.03
N ASP A 393 4.96 -38.82 -13.71
CA ASP A 393 3.92 -38.00 -14.37
C ASP A 393 3.13 -37.07 -13.44
N ARG A 394 3.20 -37.28 -12.12
CA ARG A 394 2.52 -36.43 -11.13
C ARG A 394 3.37 -36.18 -9.88
N ALA A 395 4.69 -36.17 -10.03
CA ALA A 395 5.61 -35.98 -8.92
C ALA A 395 5.32 -36.96 -7.76
N PHE A 396 5.12 -38.24 -8.03
CA PHE A 396 5.16 -39.27 -6.99
C PHE A 396 6.12 -40.39 -7.39
N LEU A 397 6.79 -40.98 -6.42
CA LEU A 397 7.52 -42.22 -6.62
C LEU A 397 6.55 -43.37 -6.39
N LYS A 398 6.40 -44.23 -7.41
CA LYS A 398 5.66 -45.48 -7.30
C LYS A 398 6.63 -46.64 -7.05
N ILE A 399 6.29 -47.56 -6.15
CA ILE A 399 7.00 -48.83 -5.98
C ILE A 399 5.96 -49.95 -6.00
N GLU A 400 6.18 -50.96 -6.83
CA GLU A 400 5.29 -52.10 -7.00
C GLU A 400 6.06 -53.41 -6.85
N ASP A 401 5.65 -54.27 -5.90
CA ASP A 401 6.18 -55.63 -5.78
C ASP A 401 5.11 -56.67 -6.08
N GLN A 402 5.33 -57.44 -7.16
CA GLN A 402 4.49 -58.57 -7.56
C GLN A 402 4.93 -59.90 -6.92
N SER A 403 5.98 -59.90 -6.10
CA SER A 403 6.45 -61.10 -5.43
C SER A 403 5.42 -61.64 -4.42
N ALA A 404 5.37 -62.97 -4.27
CA ALA A 404 4.51 -63.60 -3.27
C ALA A 404 4.96 -63.31 -1.82
N GLN A 405 6.22 -62.89 -1.66
CA GLN A 405 6.86 -62.63 -0.37
C GLN A 405 6.70 -61.17 0.07
N GLY A 406 6.34 -60.28 -0.86
CA GLY A 406 6.35 -58.83 -0.69
C GLY A 406 7.70 -58.23 -0.39
N THR A 407 7.66 -56.92 -0.21
CA THR A 407 8.83 -56.10 -0.03
C THR A 407 8.57 -55.11 1.10
N THR A 408 9.53 -54.97 2.01
CA THR A 408 9.51 -53.91 3.02
C THR A 408 10.27 -52.71 2.45
N VAL A 409 9.61 -51.57 2.40
CA VAL A 409 10.22 -50.28 2.04
C VAL A 409 10.36 -49.46 3.30
N LYS A 410 11.59 -49.13 3.66
CA LYS A 410 11.87 -48.08 4.64
C LYS A 410 12.15 -46.80 3.92
N TYR A 411 11.54 -45.72 4.38
CA TYR A 411 11.79 -44.41 3.79
C TYR A 411 11.85 -43.32 4.85
N ARG A 412 12.63 -42.29 4.57
CA ARG A 412 12.66 -41.06 5.37
C ARG A 412 12.25 -39.91 4.47
N GLU A 413 11.23 -39.17 4.86
CA GLU A 413 10.83 -37.93 4.18
C GLU A 413 11.45 -36.78 4.96
N ASP A 414 12.60 -36.28 4.51
CA ASP A 414 13.10 -35.02 5.04
C ASP A 414 12.10 -33.91 4.62
N GLU A 415 11.82 -32.95 5.50
CA GLU A 415 10.88 -31.85 5.22
C GLU A 415 11.62 -30.52 5.35
N PHE A 416 11.46 -29.63 4.38
CA PHE A 416 11.91 -28.25 4.52
C PHE A 416 10.93 -27.51 5.41
N THR A 417 11.39 -27.14 6.60
CA THR A 417 10.63 -26.26 7.48
C THR A 417 11.01 -24.82 7.17
N MET A 418 10.01 -24.01 6.85
CA MET A 418 10.18 -22.57 6.74
C MET A 418 10.50 -22.01 8.14
N ILE A 419 11.68 -21.41 8.27
CA ILE A 419 12.08 -20.64 9.44
C ILE A 419 11.83 -19.17 9.12
N PRO A 420 10.85 -18.54 9.80
CA PRO A 420 10.59 -17.12 9.65
C PRO A 420 11.84 -16.30 9.94
N ASN A 421 12.03 -15.22 9.18
CA ASN A 421 13.01 -14.22 9.51
C ASN A 421 12.40 -13.26 10.56
N ASP A 422 12.55 -13.60 11.84
CA ASP A 422 11.91 -12.84 12.93
C ASP A 422 12.32 -11.36 12.96
N GLU A 423 13.54 -11.02 12.51
CA GLU A 423 13.97 -9.61 12.39
C GLU A 423 13.16 -8.88 11.31
N MET A 424 12.96 -9.50 10.15
CA MET A 424 12.14 -8.92 9.09
C MET A 424 10.66 -8.86 9.48
N SER A 425 10.15 -9.92 10.11
CA SER A 425 8.78 -9.94 10.65
C SER A 425 8.54 -8.81 11.65
N GLU A 426 9.49 -8.56 12.55
CA GLU A 426 9.38 -7.47 13.52
C GLU A 426 9.41 -6.11 12.84
N ARG A 427 10.23 -5.93 11.79
CA ARG A 427 10.22 -4.70 10.99
C ARG A 427 8.88 -4.50 10.29
N THR A 428 8.34 -5.53 9.62
CA THR A 428 7.02 -5.48 8.99
C THR A 428 5.95 -5.14 10.02
N ARG A 429 5.96 -5.77 11.20
CA ARG A 429 5.02 -5.47 12.28
C ARG A 429 5.09 -3.99 12.69
N ILE A 430 6.29 -3.46 12.93
CA ILE A 430 6.48 -2.06 13.30
C ILE A 430 5.99 -1.12 12.18
N HIS A 431 6.23 -1.45 10.92
CA HIS A 431 5.75 -0.69 9.75
C HIS A 431 4.22 -0.66 9.68
N GLU A 432 3.56 -1.81 9.82
CA GLU A 432 2.09 -1.87 9.79
C GLU A 432 1.43 -1.25 11.03
N ASP A 433 2.01 -1.44 12.22
CA ASP A 433 1.55 -0.82 13.47
C ASP A 433 1.70 0.71 13.40
N GLN A 434 2.75 1.20 12.74
CA GLN A 434 2.96 2.62 12.49
C GLN A 434 1.83 3.22 11.67
N HIS A 435 1.37 2.55 10.61
CA HIS A 435 0.22 2.97 9.81
C HIS A 435 -1.05 3.09 10.65
N GLN A 436 -1.34 2.08 11.49
CA GLN A 436 -2.52 2.10 12.34
C GLN A 436 -2.45 3.21 13.40
N PHE A 437 -1.29 3.42 14.04
CA PHE A 437 -1.14 4.48 15.04
C PHE A 437 -1.28 5.87 14.42
N ASN A 438 -0.72 6.04 13.23
CA ASN A 438 -0.83 7.27 12.47
C ASN A 438 -2.30 7.65 12.27
N LYS A 439 -3.16 6.70 11.88
CA LYS A 439 -4.60 6.96 11.67
C LYS A 439 -5.31 7.66 12.85
N LEU A 440 -4.82 7.51 14.08
CA LEU A 440 -5.36 8.23 15.24
C LEU A 440 -5.14 9.75 15.20
N PHE A 441 -4.10 10.22 14.50
CA PHE A 441 -3.67 11.62 14.47
C PHE A 441 -3.55 12.17 13.04
N GLN A 442 -4.29 11.60 12.08
CA GLN A 442 -4.23 12.04 10.69
C GLN A 442 -4.50 13.55 10.61
N PRO A 443 -3.61 14.32 9.96
CA PRO A 443 -3.88 15.72 9.77
C PRO A 443 -5.09 15.84 8.85
N PHE A 444 -5.93 16.84 9.12
CA PHE A 444 -6.93 17.25 8.15
C PHE A 444 -6.18 17.63 6.87
N GLU A 445 -6.24 16.77 5.86
CA GLU A 445 -5.78 17.14 4.54
C GLU A 445 -6.69 18.26 4.10
N ALA A 446 -6.17 19.49 4.17
CA ALA A 446 -6.91 20.67 3.78
C ALA A 446 -7.35 20.46 2.34
N ARG A 447 -8.61 20.02 2.18
CA ARG A 447 -9.24 19.89 0.89
C ARG A 447 -9.20 21.30 0.33
N GLU A 448 -8.33 21.50 -0.66
CA GLU A 448 -8.37 22.71 -1.43
C GLU A 448 -9.75 22.71 -2.07
N ASP A 449 -10.59 23.60 -1.58
CA ASP A 449 -11.94 23.78 -2.11
C ASP A 449 -11.81 24.02 -3.62
N VAL A 450 -12.67 23.35 -4.39
CA VAL A 450 -12.69 23.41 -5.86
C VAL A 450 -12.70 24.87 -6.31
N TRP A 451 -13.45 25.72 -5.62
CA TRP A 451 -13.52 27.14 -5.91
C TRP A 451 -12.17 27.85 -5.70
N THR A 452 -11.45 27.55 -4.63
CA THR A 452 -10.10 28.11 -4.40
C THR A 452 -9.13 27.73 -5.53
N MET A 453 -9.19 26.47 -5.99
CA MET A 453 -8.41 26.00 -7.14
C MET A 453 -8.83 26.74 -8.42
N MET A 454 -10.12 26.85 -8.71
CA MET A 454 -10.63 27.49 -9.93
C MET A 454 -10.26 28.96 -10.02
N ARG A 455 -10.41 29.72 -8.91
CA ARG A 455 -10.01 31.13 -8.82
C ARG A 455 -8.54 31.31 -9.17
N ARG A 456 -7.67 30.44 -8.63
CA ARG A 456 -6.24 30.46 -8.91
C ARG A 456 -5.94 30.16 -10.39
N ALA A 457 -6.63 29.17 -10.97
CA ALA A 457 -6.45 28.79 -12.37
C ALA A 457 -6.81 29.94 -13.32
N VAL A 458 -7.98 30.56 -13.12
CA VAL A 458 -8.48 31.67 -13.96
C VAL A 458 -7.62 32.93 -13.79
N ASN A 459 -7.33 33.34 -12.55
CA ASN A 459 -6.54 34.55 -12.29
C ASN A 459 -5.09 34.45 -12.80
N GLY A 460 -4.57 33.22 -12.91
CA GLY A 460 -3.22 32.97 -13.41
C GLY A 460 -3.11 32.80 -14.92
N ALA A 461 -4.21 32.77 -15.66
CA ALA A 461 -4.24 32.52 -17.09
C ALA A 461 -4.18 33.81 -17.92
N ARG A 462 -3.59 33.73 -19.12
CA ARG A 462 -3.49 34.84 -20.06
C ARG A 462 -4.58 34.82 -21.13
N SER A 463 -5.22 33.67 -21.33
CA SER A 463 -6.34 33.48 -22.24
C SER A 463 -7.37 32.52 -21.65
N PRO A 464 -8.62 32.51 -22.17
CA PRO A 464 -9.64 31.55 -21.77
C PRO A 464 -9.22 30.09 -21.97
N GLU A 465 -8.54 29.78 -23.07
CA GLU A 465 -8.07 28.43 -23.37
C GLU A 465 -7.02 27.98 -22.36
N GLU A 466 -6.07 28.87 -22.01
CA GLU A 466 -5.09 28.59 -20.95
C GLU A 466 -5.78 28.39 -19.58
N ALA A 467 -6.83 29.15 -19.29
CA ALA A 467 -7.62 28.98 -18.07
C ALA A 467 -8.30 27.61 -18.03
N VAL A 468 -8.95 27.18 -19.11
CA VAL A 468 -9.56 25.84 -19.22
C VAL A 468 -8.52 24.75 -19.01
N GLN A 469 -7.37 24.84 -19.67
CA GLN A 469 -6.28 23.86 -19.51
C GLN A 469 -5.78 23.81 -18.05
N LYS A 470 -5.63 24.96 -17.38
CA LYS A 470 -5.28 25.04 -15.96
C LYS A 470 -6.37 24.48 -15.04
N LEU A 471 -7.64 24.65 -15.40
CA LEU A 471 -8.78 24.13 -14.65
C LEU A 471 -8.86 22.61 -14.75
N ILE A 472 -8.78 22.05 -15.96
CA ILE A 472 -8.71 20.60 -16.20
C ILE A 472 -7.55 20.02 -15.39
N HIS A 473 -6.35 20.58 -15.57
CA HIS A 473 -5.17 20.13 -14.86
C HIS A 473 -5.31 20.21 -13.33
N GLY A 474 -5.81 21.34 -12.82
CA GLY A 474 -6.04 21.55 -11.40
C GLY A 474 -7.05 20.57 -10.81
N TYR A 475 -8.13 20.27 -11.54
CA TYR A 475 -9.13 19.30 -11.12
C TYR A 475 -8.57 17.87 -11.11
N VAL A 476 -7.80 17.48 -12.13
CA VAL A 476 -7.11 16.18 -12.15
C VAL A 476 -6.16 16.04 -10.94
N LYS A 477 -5.47 17.11 -10.54
CA LYS A 477 -4.65 17.11 -9.29
C LYS A 477 -5.50 17.00 -8.02
N LEU A 478 -6.71 17.55 -7.99
CA LEU A 478 -7.63 17.37 -6.87
C LEU A 478 -8.11 15.92 -6.78
N GLU A 479 -8.51 15.32 -7.90
CA GLU A 479 -8.89 13.89 -7.96
C GLU A 479 -7.77 12.99 -7.48
N ARG A 480 -6.51 13.22 -7.90
CA ARG A 480 -5.35 12.46 -7.39
C ARG A 480 -5.27 12.47 -5.85
N LYS A 481 -5.51 13.64 -5.24
CA LYS A 481 -5.52 13.79 -3.79
C LYS A 481 -6.70 13.09 -3.15
N TRP A 482 -7.91 13.29 -3.68
CA TRP A 482 -9.14 12.71 -3.13
C TRP A 482 -9.19 11.19 -3.21
N ILE A 483 -8.55 10.60 -4.22
CA ILE A 483 -8.40 9.13 -4.34
C ILE A 483 -7.39 8.58 -3.31
N GLY A 484 -6.61 9.43 -2.64
CA GLY A 484 -5.70 9.05 -1.57
C GLY A 484 -4.26 8.73 -2.02
N PHE A 485 -3.84 9.12 -3.22
CA PHE A 485 -2.44 8.90 -3.66
C PHE A 485 -1.44 9.61 -2.75
N ASP A 486 -1.69 10.89 -2.53
CA ASP A 486 -0.78 11.77 -1.81
C ASP A 486 -0.70 11.36 -0.32
N SER A 487 -1.83 10.98 0.30
CA SER A 487 -1.89 10.51 1.68
C SER A 487 -1.22 9.14 1.88
N ARG A 488 -1.43 8.19 0.96
CA ARG A 488 -0.75 6.87 1.02
C ARG A 488 0.75 7.01 0.80
N ALA A 489 1.17 7.85 -0.15
CA ALA A 489 2.58 8.15 -0.35
C ALA A 489 3.22 8.77 0.90
N ARG A 490 2.51 9.67 1.58
CA ARG A 490 2.94 10.27 2.85
C ARG A 490 3.21 9.21 3.90
N ASP A 491 2.23 8.34 4.11
CA ASP A 491 2.30 7.33 5.17
C ASP A 491 3.45 6.34 4.89
N GLU A 492 3.63 5.91 3.65
CA GLU A 492 4.75 5.05 3.24
C GLU A 492 6.13 5.74 3.36
N ILE A 493 6.25 7.01 2.94
CA ILE A 493 7.50 7.76 3.09
C ILE A 493 7.91 7.84 4.57
N LEU A 494 6.95 8.18 5.44
CA LEU A 494 7.23 8.32 6.87
C LEU A 494 7.53 6.98 7.53
N ALA A 495 6.83 5.91 7.15
CA ALA A 495 7.09 4.57 7.65
C ALA A 495 8.51 4.11 7.27
N TYR A 496 8.89 4.17 5.99
CA TYR A 496 10.24 3.80 5.54
C TYR A 496 11.35 4.67 6.14
N TYR A 497 11.12 5.97 6.24
CA TYR A 497 12.09 6.87 6.86
C TYR A 497 12.28 6.54 8.35
N LYS A 498 11.19 6.21 9.06
CA LYS A 498 11.24 5.78 10.46
C LYS A 498 12.09 4.51 10.63
N GLU A 499 11.91 3.52 9.75
CA GLU A 499 12.76 2.31 9.71
C GLU A 499 14.25 2.59 9.47
N GLY A 500 14.60 3.81 9.03
CA GLY A 500 15.98 4.21 8.76
C GLY A 500 16.46 3.98 7.35
N ARG A 501 15.53 3.82 6.40
CA ARG A 501 15.87 3.90 4.99
C ARG A 501 16.18 5.35 4.61
N GLY A 502 17.15 5.51 3.70
CA GLY A 502 17.50 6.80 3.15
C GLY A 502 16.46 7.29 2.13
N THR A 503 16.39 8.60 1.92
CA THR A 503 15.42 9.22 0.99
C THR A 503 15.54 8.71 -0.44
N GLU A 504 16.76 8.44 -0.92
CA GLU A 504 16.99 7.86 -2.26
C GLU A 504 16.46 6.42 -2.37
N GLU A 505 16.65 5.61 -1.33
CA GLU A 505 16.15 4.23 -1.29
C GLU A 505 14.62 4.22 -1.26
N THR A 506 14.01 5.08 -0.44
CA THR A 506 12.55 5.25 -0.38
C THR A 506 11.98 5.71 -1.71
N LEU A 507 12.61 6.69 -2.39
CA LEU A 507 12.17 7.14 -3.72
C LEU A 507 12.17 5.97 -4.71
N ARG A 508 13.24 5.18 -4.70
CA ARG A 508 13.38 4.01 -5.58
C ARG A 508 12.27 2.99 -5.30
N ILE A 509 12.03 2.66 -4.04
CA ILE A 509 10.96 1.72 -3.63
C ILE A 509 9.60 2.21 -4.16
N LEU A 510 9.26 3.47 -3.92
CA LEU A 510 7.95 4.04 -4.29
C LEU A 510 7.76 4.25 -5.79
N THR A 511 8.83 4.24 -6.59
CA THR A 511 8.75 4.48 -8.04
C THR A 511 9.01 3.25 -8.90
N GLU A 512 9.73 2.25 -8.38
CA GLU A 512 10.10 1.03 -9.13
C GLU A 512 9.29 -0.19 -8.69
N SER A 513 8.75 -0.23 -7.47
CA SER A 513 7.95 -1.37 -7.01
C SER A 513 6.52 -1.30 -7.52
N LYS A 514 6.01 -2.42 -8.06
CA LYS A 514 4.61 -2.55 -8.48
C LYS A 514 3.62 -2.35 -7.34
N LEU A 515 4.03 -2.59 -6.09
CA LEU A 515 3.21 -2.35 -4.90
C LEU A 515 2.82 -0.88 -4.71
N TYR A 516 3.58 0.04 -5.30
CA TYR A 516 3.37 1.48 -5.20
C TYR A 516 3.01 2.10 -6.56
N ASP A 517 2.72 1.26 -7.57
CA ASP A 517 2.10 1.73 -8.81
C ASP A 517 0.62 2.02 -8.57
N TYR A 518 0.36 3.12 -7.87
CA TYR A 518 -0.99 3.56 -7.57
C TYR A 518 -1.79 3.84 -8.86
N ALA A 519 -1.15 4.26 -9.95
CA ALA A 519 -1.84 4.47 -11.22
C ALA A 519 -2.50 3.19 -11.74
N GLU A 520 -1.81 2.05 -11.67
CA GLU A 520 -2.42 0.77 -12.02
C GLU A 520 -3.46 0.32 -10.97
N GLN A 521 -3.19 0.51 -9.67
CA GLN A 521 -4.14 0.15 -8.60
C GLN A 521 -5.49 0.85 -8.71
N TYR A 522 -5.48 2.11 -9.16
CA TYR A 522 -6.66 2.95 -9.29
C TYR A 522 -7.10 3.16 -10.73
N LYS A 523 -6.63 2.33 -11.66
CA LYS A 523 -6.89 2.47 -13.10
C LYS A 523 -8.36 2.65 -13.46
N THR A 524 -9.26 1.88 -12.83
CA THR A 524 -10.71 2.01 -13.06
C THR A 524 -11.20 3.39 -12.67
N ARG A 525 -10.78 3.89 -11.49
CA ARG A 525 -11.15 5.23 -11.02
C ARG A 525 -10.54 6.34 -11.86
N ILE A 526 -9.29 6.18 -12.27
CA ILE A 526 -8.60 7.12 -13.15
C ILE A 526 -9.31 7.20 -14.51
N ALA A 527 -9.84 6.09 -15.02
CA ALA A 527 -10.60 6.06 -16.27
C ALA A 527 -11.94 6.82 -16.18
N GLU A 528 -12.48 7.06 -14.97
CA GLU A 528 -13.69 7.88 -14.76
C GLU A 528 -13.41 9.38 -14.71
N ILE A 529 -12.15 9.79 -14.45
CA ILE A 529 -11.77 11.20 -14.29
C ILE A 529 -12.16 12.07 -15.48
N PRO A 530 -11.99 11.67 -16.76
CA PRO A 530 -12.38 12.51 -17.89
C PRO A 530 -13.85 12.93 -17.85
N ALA A 531 -14.76 11.98 -17.58
CA ALA A 531 -16.19 12.23 -17.50
C ALA A 531 -16.55 13.11 -16.29
N LEU A 532 -15.89 12.89 -15.14
CA LEU A 532 -16.07 13.69 -13.92
C LEU A 532 -15.62 15.14 -14.12
N VAL A 533 -14.41 15.33 -14.68
CA VAL A 533 -13.86 16.65 -14.97
C VAL A 533 -14.75 17.41 -15.95
N LYS A 534 -15.21 16.75 -17.02
CA LYS A 534 -16.14 17.35 -18.00
C LYS A 534 -17.41 17.83 -17.31
N LYS A 535 -18.08 16.93 -16.58
CA LYS A 535 -19.33 17.22 -15.86
C LYS A 535 -19.20 18.38 -14.87
N GLU A 536 -18.13 18.38 -14.06
CA GLU A 536 -17.94 19.37 -13.00
C GLU A 536 -17.51 20.73 -13.55
N LEU A 537 -16.66 20.74 -14.58
CA LEU A 537 -16.28 21.99 -15.23
C LEU A 537 -17.41 22.59 -16.07
N GLU A 538 -18.22 21.80 -16.77
CA GLU A 538 -19.41 22.31 -17.49
C GLU A 538 -20.39 23.03 -16.55
N LYS A 539 -20.53 22.55 -15.31
CA LYS A 539 -21.37 23.16 -14.27
C LYS A 539 -20.76 24.46 -13.75
N GLU A 540 -19.51 24.42 -13.32
CA GLU A 540 -18.91 25.48 -12.47
C GLU A 540 -18.14 26.54 -13.25
N VAL A 541 -17.57 26.21 -14.43
CA VAL A 541 -16.72 27.15 -15.20
C VAL A 541 -17.54 28.35 -15.64
N SER A 542 -18.82 28.16 -15.97
CA SER A 542 -19.70 29.27 -16.31
C SER A 542 -19.75 30.30 -15.17
N GLU A 543 -19.98 29.87 -13.94
CA GLU A 543 -20.08 30.73 -12.77
C GLU A 543 -18.78 31.50 -12.46
N VAL A 544 -17.63 30.83 -12.54
CA VAL A 544 -16.33 31.45 -12.23
C VAL A 544 -15.96 32.52 -13.25
N PHE A 545 -16.17 32.26 -14.54
CA PHE A 545 -15.88 33.24 -15.57
C PHE A 545 -16.84 34.42 -15.54
N TYR A 546 -18.12 34.24 -15.15
CA TYR A 546 -19.07 35.34 -14.95
C TYR A 546 -18.68 36.29 -13.81
N GLN A 547 -18.06 35.79 -12.73
CA GLN A 547 -17.69 36.64 -11.58
C GLN A 547 -16.44 37.50 -11.81
N ASN A 548 -15.59 37.12 -12.77
CA ASN A 548 -14.39 37.91 -13.11
C ASN A 548 -14.64 38.96 -14.22
N VAL A 549 -15.87 39.11 -14.72
CA VAL A 549 -16.21 40.04 -15.83
C VAL A 549 -16.27 41.52 -15.39
N GLU A 550 -16.22 41.84 -14.10
CA GLU A 550 -16.15 43.25 -13.68
C GLU A 550 -14.85 43.95 -14.13
N ASP A 551 -13.76 43.21 -14.31
CA ASP A 551 -12.45 43.76 -14.73
C ASP A 551 -12.08 43.43 -16.20
N PHE A 552 -12.73 42.44 -16.84
CA PHE A 552 -12.47 42.05 -18.23
C PHE A 552 -13.60 42.51 -19.16
N GLN A 553 -13.31 43.42 -20.09
CA GLN A 553 -14.25 43.97 -21.09
C GLN A 553 -14.81 42.94 -22.11
N THR A 554 -14.39 41.69 -22.05
CA THR A 554 -14.83 40.63 -22.96
C THR A 554 -15.54 39.56 -22.16
N ALA A 555 -16.87 39.51 -22.28
CA ALA A 555 -17.66 38.36 -21.86
C ALA A 555 -17.19 37.15 -22.70
N VAL A 556 -16.44 36.25 -22.07
CA VAL A 556 -16.08 34.96 -22.68
C VAL A 556 -17.36 34.13 -22.62
N ASP A 557 -17.87 33.71 -23.78
CA ASP A 557 -18.96 32.75 -23.83
C ASP A 557 -18.43 31.38 -23.42
N VAL A 558 -18.52 31.10 -22.13
CA VAL A 558 -18.05 29.83 -21.55
C VAL A 558 -18.80 28.63 -22.14
N GLN A 559 -20.03 28.83 -22.62
CA GLN A 559 -20.78 27.76 -23.29
C GLN A 559 -20.18 27.35 -24.64
N ALA A 560 -19.22 28.13 -25.17
CA ALA A 560 -18.48 27.79 -26.39
C ALA A 560 -17.23 26.93 -26.11
N LEU A 561 -16.83 26.75 -24.85
CA LEU A 561 -15.70 25.92 -24.46
C LEU A 561 -16.20 24.49 -24.20
N GLU A 562 -16.49 23.76 -25.28
CA GLU A 562 -16.76 22.31 -25.21
C GLU A 562 -15.49 21.60 -24.71
N ILE A 563 -15.54 21.04 -23.49
CA ILE A 563 -14.47 20.21 -22.95
C ILE A 563 -14.76 18.78 -23.37
N GLU A 564 -13.88 18.19 -24.16
CA GLU A 564 -13.97 16.77 -24.49
C GLU A 564 -13.14 15.92 -23.54
N GLU A 565 -13.56 14.67 -23.32
CA GLU A 565 -12.81 13.74 -22.46
C GLU A 565 -11.38 13.53 -22.97
N SER A 566 -11.17 13.62 -24.30
CA SER A 566 -9.85 13.58 -24.92
C SER A 566 -8.93 14.72 -24.49
N ASP A 567 -9.47 15.86 -24.09
CA ASP A 567 -8.69 17.00 -23.60
C ASP A 567 -8.16 16.75 -22.19
N VAL A 568 -8.81 15.87 -21.42
CA VAL A 568 -8.44 15.54 -20.03
C VAL A 568 -7.30 14.51 -19.98
N GLN A 569 -7.26 13.58 -20.93
CA GLN A 569 -6.32 12.46 -20.92
C GLN A 569 -4.84 12.87 -20.81
N PRO A 570 -4.33 13.87 -21.56
CA PRO A 570 -2.94 14.32 -21.41
C PRO A 570 -2.61 14.84 -20.00
N HIS A 571 -3.58 15.45 -19.31
CA HIS A 571 -3.40 15.92 -17.95
C HIS A 571 -3.38 14.76 -16.94
N ILE A 572 -4.17 13.71 -17.15
CA ILE A 572 -4.10 12.49 -16.34
C ILE A 572 -2.71 11.88 -16.43
N ASP A 573 -2.20 11.70 -17.65
CA ASP A 573 -0.85 11.15 -17.86
C ASP A 573 0.23 12.02 -17.20
N SER A 574 0.14 13.35 -17.30
CA SER A 574 1.07 14.27 -16.62
C SER A 574 1.00 14.16 -15.09
N VAL A 575 -0.21 14.25 -14.52
CA VAL A 575 -0.44 14.35 -13.07
C VAL A 575 -0.12 13.06 -12.34
N PHE A 576 -0.53 11.92 -12.90
CA PHE A 576 -0.40 10.62 -12.25
C PHE A 576 0.94 9.92 -12.52
N LYS A 577 1.71 10.37 -13.52
CA LYS A 577 3.04 9.81 -13.83
C LYS A 577 4.16 10.78 -13.50
N GLU A 578 4.43 11.74 -14.38
CA GLU A 578 5.63 12.57 -14.31
C GLU A 578 5.61 13.53 -13.12
N GLU A 579 4.48 14.21 -12.88
CA GLU A 579 4.35 15.11 -11.74
C GLU A 579 4.31 14.37 -10.42
N TYR A 580 3.69 13.19 -10.36
CA TYR A 580 3.69 12.38 -9.14
C TYR A 580 5.12 11.97 -8.75
N LYS A 581 5.94 11.52 -9.71
CA LYS A 581 7.37 11.23 -9.47
C LYS A 581 8.15 12.47 -9.02
N ALA A 582 7.90 13.61 -9.65
CA ALA A 582 8.54 14.88 -9.26
C ALA A 582 8.11 15.32 -7.84
N ASP A 583 6.84 15.15 -7.51
CA ASP A 583 6.27 15.44 -6.20
C ASP A 583 6.88 14.53 -5.12
N LEU A 584 6.96 13.21 -5.34
CA LEU A 584 7.65 12.25 -4.47
C LEU A 584 9.07 12.70 -4.14
N LYS A 585 9.84 13.08 -5.17
CA LYS A 585 11.19 13.59 -4.98
C LYS A 585 11.20 14.86 -4.13
N ASN A 586 10.31 15.83 -4.42
CA ASN A 586 10.22 17.08 -3.66
C ASN A 586 9.86 16.85 -2.18
N TRP A 587 9.00 15.87 -1.90
CA TRP A 587 8.61 15.49 -0.54
C TRP A 587 9.79 14.87 0.21
N LEU A 588 10.53 13.95 -0.41
CA LEU A 588 11.74 13.35 0.18
C LEU A 588 12.90 14.34 0.32
N ASP A 589 13.07 15.27 -0.61
CA ASP A 589 14.02 16.38 -0.48
C ASP A 589 13.70 17.24 0.76
N SER A 590 12.42 17.36 1.13
CA SER A 590 11.99 18.11 2.32
C SER A 590 12.48 17.47 3.62
N ILE A 591 12.54 16.14 3.70
CA ILE A 591 13.17 15.40 4.81
C ILE A 591 14.65 15.75 4.88
N SER A 592 15.35 15.67 3.75
CA SER A 592 16.80 15.97 3.68
C SER A 592 17.12 17.41 4.13
N VAL A 593 16.25 18.37 3.79
CA VAL A 593 16.37 19.76 4.27
C VAL A 593 16.21 19.87 5.78
N LEU A 594 15.31 19.10 6.39
CA LEU A 594 15.14 19.10 7.85
C LEU A 594 16.32 18.42 8.56
N GLU A 595 16.86 17.34 8.02
CA GLU A 595 18.08 16.70 8.54
C GLU A 595 19.27 17.66 8.53
N GLN A 596 19.47 18.40 7.43
CA GLN A 596 20.52 19.43 7.32
C GLN A 596 20.33 20.57 8.33
N LYS A 597 19.09 20.82 8.75
CA LYS A 597 18.74 21.78 9.80
C LYS A 597 18.91 21.22 11.21
N GLY A 598 19.30 19.95 11.36
CA GLY A 598 19.63 19.33 12.63
C GLY A 598 18.45 18.76 13.41
N TYR A 599 17.30 18.55 12.76
CA TYR A 599 16.17 17.84 13.36
C TYR A 599 16.47 16.33 13.40
N THR A 600 16.05 15.66 14.47
CA THR A 600 16.18 14.20 14.57
C THR A 600 15.14 13.50 13.69
N LYS A 601 15.34 12.21 13.42
CA LYS A 601 14.40 11.41 12.64
C LYS A 601 12.98 11.45 13.24
N ASP A 602 12.85 11.21 14.54
CA ASP A 602 11.55 11.16 15.21
C ASP A 602 10.85 12.52 15.16
N GLU A 603 11.61 13.62 15.30
CA GLU A 603 11.08 14.98 15.15
C GLU A 603 10.60 15.25 13.72
N ILE A 604 11.36 14.81 12.71
CA ILE A 604 10.96 14.95 11.31
C ILE A 604 9.69 14.16 11.03
N VAL A 605 9.62 12.91 11.47
CA VAL A 605 8.43 12.06 11.32
C VAL A 605 7.23 12.74 11.96
N ALA A 606 7.35 13.15 13.22
CA ALA A 606 6.25 13.76 13.95
C ALA A 606 5.81 15.11 13.37
N LEU A 607 6.74 15.95 12.89
CA LEU A 607 6.44 17.22 12.23
C LEU A 607 5.73 17.03 10.89
N LEU A 608 6.27 16.15 10.04
CA LEU A 608 5.75 15.92 8.69
C LEU A 608 4.45 15.12 8.71
N TYR A 609 4.25 14.29 9.73
CA TYR A 609 3.01 13.55 9.92
C TYR A 609 1.81 14.48 10.11
N GLN A 610 2.00 15.62 10.79
CA GLN A 610 0.95 16.61 11.05
C GLN A 610 0.70 17.56 9.87
N GLU A 611 1.42 17.39 8.75
CA GLU A 611 1.27 18.24 7.58
C GLU A 611 0.80 17.44 6.37
N PRO A 612 -0.19 17.96 5.63
CA PRO A 612 -0.46 17.51 4.27
C PRO A 612 0.83 17.50 3.45
N ILE A 613 1.05 16.43 2.70
CA ILE A 613 2.35 16.17 2.05
C ILE A 613 2.76 17.29 1.07
N ASN A 614 1.78 17.90 0.40
CA ASN A 614 1.95 19.05 -0.49
C ASN A 614 2.45 20.33 0.23
N PHE A 615 2.44 20.38 1.57
CA PHE A 615 3.00 21.47 2.35
C PHE A 615 4.38 21.21 2.92
N TRP A 616 4.93 19.99 2.79
CA TRP A 616 6.24 19.63 3.34
C TRP A 616 7.37 20.53 2.85
N SER A 617 7.40 20.88 1.56
CA SER A 617 8.41 21.78 0.99
C SER A 617 8.31 23.21 1.53
N ASN A 618 7.11 23.64 1.91
CA ASN A 618 6.89 24.93 2.55
C ASN A 618 7.29 24.90 4.02
N LEU A 619 6.92 23.84 4.74
CA LEU A 619 7.29 23.62 6.12
C LEU A 619 8.81 23.56 6.25
N SER A 620 9.46 22.63 5.53
CA SER A 620 10.89 22.39 5.60
C SER A 620 11.70 23.65 5.32
N ARG A 621 11.32 24.47 4.34
CA ARG A 621 11.97 25.77 4.07
C ARG A 621 11.83 26.77 5.22
N ARG A 622 10.67 26.81 5.89
CA ARG A 622 10.38 27.76 6.98
C ARG A 622 11.02 27.37 8.32
N MET A 623 11.24 26.09 8.59
CA MET A 623 11.89 25.63 9.82
C MET A 623 13.27 26.27 9.97
N LYS A 624 13.64 26.70 11.18
CA LYS A 624 14.97 27.25 11.45
C LYS A 624 15.97 26.12 11.72
N PRO A 625 17.27 26.27 11.39
CA PRO A 625 18.28 25.34 11.86
C PRO A 625 18.29 25.28 13.40
N LYS A 626 18.36 24.08 13.97
CA LYS A 626 18.57 23.91 15.41
C LYS A 626 19.97 24.40 15.76
N ILE A 627 20.05 25.27 16.75
CA ILE A 627 21.32 25.67 17.35
C ILE A 627 21.85 24.41 18.02
N LYS A 628 23.00 23.88 17.55
CA LYS A 628 23.69 22.77 18.22
C LYS A 628 23.97 23.22 19.66
N SER A 629 23.21 22.67 20.59
CA SER A 629 23.34 22.86 22.04
C SER A 629 24.65 22.27 22.54
#